data_AF-A0A146Y8A6-F1
#
_entry.id   AF-A0A146Y8A6-F1
#
_cell.length_a   1.000
_cell.length_b   1.000
_cell.length_c   1.000
_cell.angle_alpha   90.00
_cell.angle_beta   90.00
_cell.angle_gamma   90.00
#
_symmetry.space_group_name_H-M   'P 1'
#
loop_
_entity.id
_entity.type
_entity.pdbx_description
1 polymer ?
#
loop_
_entity_poly.entity_id
_entity_poly.type
_entity_poly.pdbx_seq_one_letter_code
_entity_poly.pdbx_strand_id
1 'polypeptide(L)'
;MPSVKSACSAIIGIVICISVPQLCFGPAQAVFGTTPNIKHIVIGRCFTYTTLVQPGLRYDCEEIWRQFEKAVVQQSSCNVTEEHYFEMFNMMPEIWPCDRFLFWSKTRVLVHSYAAVFRHFWTLEDTLVGYLFNDLVWCGQEEDSDFDFNVCPAWSTCRTHPVYSLWKRASQNFAEMACGNITVLLNGSVVNAFNKKSMFGSIELDSLNPQRVNYVNIKVVTNPEGPHIESCSQGSILELIQILLSRGFQWTCTDSDLALVILQCVQDLNHPSCQMLANNMLQQKDLTST
;
A
#
# COMPACT_ATOMS: atom_id res chain seq x y z
N MET A 1 81.28 -26.58 29.39
CA MET A 1 80.29 -26.29 30.46
C MET A 1 79.36 -25.18 29.98
N PRO A 2 78.07 -25.23 30.35
CA PRO A 2 76.96 -24.97 29.42
C PRO A 2 76.25 -23.61 29.61
N SER A 3 75.58 -23.21 28.53
CA SER A 3 74.26 -22.54 28.42
C SER A 3 73.57 -22.09 29.71
N VAL A 4 73.19 -20.80 29.77
CA VAL A 4 71.96 -20.36 30.45
C VAL A 4 71.15 -19.49 29.47
N LYS A 5 69.92 -19.94 29.22
CA LYS A 5 68.89 -19.34 28.38
C LYS A 5 68.17 -18.23 29.17
N SER A 6 67.88 -17.09 28.54
CA SER A 6 66.90 -16.12 29.06
C SER A 6 65.56 -16.34 28.36
N ALA A 7 64.52 -16.61 29.15
CA ALA A 7 63.18 -16.92 28.70
C ALA A 7 62.40 -15.63 28.41
N CYS A 8 61.84 -15.53 27.20
CA CYS A 8 60.85 -14.53 26.86
C CYS A 8 59.49 -15.04 27.34
N SER A 9 58.91 -14.40 28.36
CA SER A 9 57.56 -14.74 28.85
C SER A 9 56.52 -14.10 27.93
N ALA A 10 55.79 -14.91 27.18
CA ALA A 10 54.67 -14.46 26.37
C ALA A 10 53.43 -14.25 27.27
N ILE A 11 53.03 -12.99 27.45
CA ILE A 11 51.75 -12.66 28.09
C ILE A 11 50.65 -12.92 27.05
N ILE A 12 49.96 -14.04 27.18
CA ILE A 12 48.74 -14.34 26.40
C ILE A 12 47.62 -13.46 26.98
N GLY A 13 47.36 -12.34 26.35
CA GLY A 13 46.17 -11.52 26.64
C GLY A 13 44.91 -12.27 26.19
N ILE A 14 44.12 -12.76 27.14
CA ILE A 14 42.79 -13.30 26.88
C ILE A 14 41.87 -12.13 26.53
N VAL A 15 41.55 -11.96 25.25
CA VAL A 15 40.48 -11.06 24.82
C VAL A 15 39.15 -11.72 25.18
N ILE A 16 38.54 -11.26 26.28
CA ILE A 16 37.19 -11.64 26.64
C ILE A 16 36.25 -10.91 25.67
N CYS A 17 35.82 -11.58 24.61
CA CYS A 17 34.72 -11.12 23.77
C CYS A 17 33.43 -11.17 24.60
N ILE A 18 33.04 -10.04 25.17
CA ILE A 18 31.70 -9.87 25.73
C ILE A 18 30.75 -9.80 24.54
N SER A 19 30.19 -10.96 24.15
CA SER A 19 29.06 -11.01 23.23
C SER A 19 27.86 -10.38 23.94
N VAL A 20 27.65 -9.08 23.72
CA VAL A 20 26.39 -8.42 24.06
C VAL A 20 25.31 -9.18 23.28
N PRO A 21 24.34 -9.84 23.96
CA PRO A 21 23.24 -10.45 23.26
C PRO A 21 22.47 -9.31 22.59
N GLN A 22 22.55 -9.27 21.27
CA GLN A 22 21.77 -8.37 20.45
C GLN A 22 20.31 -8.73 20.68
N LEU A 23 19.68 -8.04 21.63
CA LEU A 23 18.24 -7.99 21.79
C LEU A 23 17.70 -7.56 20.43
N CYS A 24 17.16 -8.53 19.68
CA CYS A 24 16.31 -8.27 18.54
C CYS A 24 15.07 -7.56 19.08
N PHE A 25 15.16 -6.24 19.22
CA PHE A 25 13.99 -5.39 19.14
C PHE A 25 13.47 -5.56 17.73
N GLY A 26 12.46 -6.42 17.55
CA GLY A 26 11.53 -6.23 16.44
C GLY A 26 11.06 -4.78 16.46
N PRO A 27 10.72 -4.17 15.32
CA PRO A 27 10.35 -2.76 15.30
C PRO A 27 9.19 -2.58 16.28
N ALA A 28 9.49 -1.98 17.43
CA ALA A 28 8.47 -1.36 18.25
C ALA A 28 7.92 -0.27 17.31
N GLN A 29 6.75 -0.52 16.71
CA GLN A 29 5.98 0.53 16.08
C GLN A 29 5.88 1.60 17.16
N ALA A 30 6.61 2.70 16.99
CA ALA A 30 6.44 3.86 17.83
C ALA A 30 4.95 4.21 17.72
N VAL A 31 4.26 4.13 18.86
CA VAL A 31 2.82 4.30 18.92
C VAL A 31 2.58 5.81 18.83
N PHE A 32 2.65 6.34 17.61
CA PHE A 32 2.34 7.74 17.35
C PHE A 32 0.83 7.92 17.48
N GLY A 33 0.42 8.97 18.18
CA GLY A 33 -0.97 9.41 18.18
C GLY A 33 -1.41 9.98 16.84
N THR A 34 -2.54 10.68 16.86
CA THR A 34 -3.11 11.38 15.72
C THR A 34 -2.09 12.28 15.06
N THR A 35 -2.09 12.33 13.72
CA THR A 35 -1.17 13.16 12.94
C THR A 35 -1.29 14.63 13.36
N PRO A 36 -0.18 15.29 13.76
CA PRO A 36 -0.22 16.70 14.13
C PRO A 36 -0.79 17.57 13.00
N ASN A 37 -1.64 18.54 13.37
CA ASN A 37 -2.32 19.43 12.41
C ASN A 37 -3.27 18.72 11.42
N ILE A 38 -3.79 17.53 11.76
CA ILE A 38 -4.67 16.74 10.89
C ILE A 38 -5.79 17.55 10.24
N LYS A 39 -6.46 18.45 10.99
CA LYS A 39 -7.49 19.35 10.45
C LYS A 39 -6.98 20.17 9.27
N HIS A 40 -5.87 20.88 9.47
CA HIS A 40 -5.28 21.74 8.45
C HIS A 40 -4.80 20.93 7.24
N ILE A 41 -4.25 19.74 7.46
CA ILE A 41 -3.79 18.85 6.39
C ILE A 41 -4.98 18.38 5.55
N VAL A 42 -6.04 17.86 6.18
CA VAL A 42 -7.22 17.33 5.49
C VAL A 42 -7.95 18.42 4.72
N ILE A 43 -8.21 19.58 5.36
CA ILE A 43 -8.86 20.71 4.69
C ILE A 43 -7.99 21.24 3.54
N GLY A 44 -6.67 21.39 3.75
CA GLY A 44 -5.75 21.83 2.71
C GLY A 44 -5.69 20.87 1.51
N ARG A 45 -5.67 19.56 1.77
CA ARG A 45 -5.77 18.52 0.73
C ARG A 45 -7.09 18.58 -0.01
N CYS A 46 -8.21 18.79 0.69
CA CYS A 46 -9.52 18.95 0.06
C CYS A 46 -9.59 20.14 -0.90
N PHE A 47 -9.08 21.31 -0.50
CA PHE A 47 -9.01 22.47 -1.41
C PHE A 47 -8.07 22.21 -2.58
N THR A 48 -6.92 21.57 -2.34
CA THR A 48 -5.99 21.19 -3.40
C THR A 48 -6.65 20.26 -4.41
N TYR A 49 -7.39 19.26 -3.93
CA TYR A 49 -8.07 18.29 -4.76
C TYR A 49 -9.14 18.92 -5.64
N THR A 50 -10.05 19.69 -5.03
CA THR A 50 -11.17 20.35 -5.72
C THR A 50 -10.74 21.44 -6.68
N THR A 51 -9.58 22.06 -6.44
CA THR A 51 -9.09 23.17 -7.27
C THR A 51 -8.15 22.69 -8.38
N LEU A 52 -7.26 21.74 -8.08
CA LEU A 52 -6.13 21.39 -8.95
C LEU A 52 -6.19 19.97 -9.51
N VAL A 53 -6.77 19.01 -8.79
CA VAL A 53 -6.78 17.59 -9.21
C VAL A 53 -8.02 17.29 -10.05
N GLN A 54 -9.20 17.60 -9.52
CA GLN A 54 -10.48 17.40 -10.21
C GLN A 54 -11.29 18.71 -10.23
N PRO A 55 -10.86 19.69 -11.06
CA PRO A 55 -11.52 20.97 -11.14
C PRO A 55 -12.95 20.81 -11.69
N GLY A 56 -13.95 21.27 -10.93
CA GLY A 56 -15.36 21.25 -11.34
C GLY A 56 -16.29 20.56 -10.35
N LEU A 57 -15.76 19.74 -9.44
CA LEU A 57 -16.50 19.22 -8.29
C LEU A 57 -16.44 20.23 -7.15
N ARG A 58 -17.60 20.59 -6.59
CA ARG A 58 -17.70 21.49 -5.43
C ARG A 58 -18.05 20.65 -4.21
N TYR A 59 -17.07 20.50 -3.34
CA TYR A 59 -17.24 19.87 -2.03
C TYR A 59 -17.13 20.93 -0.93
N ASP A 60 -17.92 20.76 0.14
CA ASP A 60 -17.78 21.57 1.34
C ASP A 60 -16.71 20.93 2.23
N CYS A 61 -15.47 21.40 2.11
CA CYS A 61 -14.32 20.83 2.81
C CYS A 61 -14.43 20.97 4.34
N GLU A 62 -15.06 22.04 4.84
CA GLU A 62 -15.26 22.24 6.28
C GLU A 62 -16.32 21.28 6.82
N GLU A 63 -17.41 21.09 6.07
CA GLU A 63 -18.47 20.14 6.47
C GLU A 63 -17.98 18.69 6.39
N ILE A 64 -17.21 18.31 5.36
CA ILE A 64 -16.54 16.99 5.28
C ILE A 64 -15.65 16.78 6.51
N TRP A 65 -14.82 17.76 6.86
CA TRP A 65 -14.00 17.69 8.07
C TRP A 65 -14.85 17.53 9.33
N ARG A 66 -15.94 18.29 9.46
CA ARG A 66 -16.82 18.24 10.63
C ARG A 66 -17.46 16.85 10.80
N GLN A 67 -17.89 16.22 9.72
CA GLN A 67 -18.44 14.85 9.78
C GLN A 67 -17.37 13.81 10.09
N PHE A 68 -16.17 13.96 9.51
CA PHE A 68 -15.01 13.13 9.86
C PHE A 68 -14.67 13.23 11.35
N GLU A 69 -14.50 14.44 11.85
CA GLU A 69 -14.16 14.73 13.25
C GLU A 69 -15.20 14.11 14.18
N LYS A 70 -16.48 14.34 13.91
CA LYS A 70 -17.59 13.74 14.65
C LYS A 70 -17.51 12.21 14.71
N ALA A 71 -17.19 11.55 13.60
CA ALA A 71 -17.09 10.09 13.54
C ALA A 71 -15.97 9.52 14.42
N VAL A 72 -14.90 10.31 14.64
CA VAL A 72 -13.71 9.89 15.40
C VAL A 72 -13.82 10.28 16.87
N VAL A 73 -14.08 11.55 17.17
CA VAL A 73 -13.94 12.09 18.54
C VAL A 73 -15.14 11.80 19.44
N GLN A 74 -16.28 11.38 18.88
CA GLN A 74 -17.45 10.97 19.67
C GLN A 74 -17.42 9.49 20.06
N GLN A 75 -16.33 8.79 19.75
CA GLN A 75 -16.20 7.34 19.91
C GLN A 75 -14.86 7.02 20.58
N SER A 76 -14.81 5.91 21.31
CA SER A 76 -13.52 5.36 21.76
C SER A 76 -12.73 4.79 20.59
N SER A 77 -11.41 4.75 20.73
CA SER A 77 -10.46 4.38 19.68
C SER A 77 -10.66 2.97 19.08
N CYS A 78 -11.43 2.10 19.73
CA CYS A 78 -11.78 0.77 19.24
C CYS A 78 -13.29 0.55 19.04
N ASN A 79 -14.08 1.62 18.94
CA ASN A 79 -15.52 1.54 18.71
C ASN A 79 -15.97 2.34 17.49
N VAL A 80 -15.09 2.54 16.51
CA VAL A 80 -15.42 3.29 15.29
C VAL A 80 -15.72 2.31 14.16
N THR A 81 -16.98 2.22 13.75
CA THR A 81 -17.41 1.42 12.59
C THR A 81 -17.46 2.25 11.31
N GLU A 82 -17.67 1.58 10.18
CA GLU A 82 -17.84 2.18 8.86
C GLU A 82 -19.10 3.05 8.79
N GLU A 83 -20.12 2.75 9.61
CA GLU A 83 -21.38 3.49 9.67
C GLU A 83 -21.19 4.89 10.24
N HIS A 84 -20.26 5.06 11.20
CA HIS A 84 -19.95 6.39 11.75
C HIS A 84 -19.43 7.35 10.68
N TYR A 85 -18.77 6.84 9.63
CA TYR A 85 -18.29 7.67 8.52
C TYR A 85 -19.32 7.90 7.41
N PHE A 86 -20.52 7.31 7.48
CA PHE A 86 -21.49 7.35 6.38
C PHE A 86 -21.83 8.79 5.96
N GLU A 87 -22.12 9.67 6.91
CA GLU A 87 -22.44 11.07 6.60
C GLU A 87 -21.30 11.79 5.84
N MET A 88 -20.05 11.53 6.21
CA MET A 88 -18.88 12.06 5.50
C MET A 88 -18.82 11.52 4.05
N PHE A 89 -18.98 10.20 3.87
CA PHE A 89 -18.94 9.60 2.52
C PHE A 89 -20.08 10.07 1.62
N ASN A 90 -21.28 10.33 2.16
CA ASN A 90 -22.42 10.86 1.40
C ASN A 90 -22.16 12.25 0.79
N MET A 91 -21.25 13.01 1.40
CA MET A 91 -20.86 14.34 0.91
C MET A 91 -19.76 14.28 -0.14
N MET A 92 -19.21 13.10 -0.40
CA MET A 92 -18.07 12.87 -1.29
C MET A 92 -18.42 11.93 -2.47
N PRO A 93 -19.56 12.11 -3.17
CA PRO A 93 -19.91 11.24 -4.28
C PRO A 93 -18.97 11.46 -5.47
N GLU A 94 -18.27 10.42 -5.87
CA GLU A 94 -17.38 10.44 -7.03
C GLU A 94 -17.78 9.39 -8.05
N ILE A 95 -17.63 9.74 -9.33
CA ILE A 95 -17.74 8.80 -10.45
C ILE A 95 -16.48 8.96 -11.28
N TRP A 96 -15.83 7.84 -11.51
CA TRP A 96 -14.58 7.77 -12.24
C TRP A 96 -14.74 6.99 -13.55
N PRO A 97 -14.11 7.44 -14.66
CA PRO A 97 -14.05 6.68 -15.89
C PRO A 97 -13.67 5.21 -15.72
N CYS A 98 -14.37 4.34 -16.45
CA CYS A 98 -14.04 2.91 -16.55
C CYS A 98 -12.64 2.70 -17.14
N ASP A 99 -12.14 1.47 -17.01
CA ASP A 99 -10.85 1.02 -17.55
C ASP A 99 -9.60 1.63 -16.87
N ARG A 100 -9.79 2.30 -15.72
CA ARG A 100 -8.73 3.05 -15.00
C ARG A 100 -8.39 2.52 -13.60
N PHE A 101 -9.20 1.64 -13.04
CA PHE A 101 -9.10 1.24 -11.64
C PHE A 101 -7.87 0.35 -11.41
N LEU A 102 -6.99 0.79 -10.52
CA LEU A 102 -5.76 0.11 -10.13
C LEU A 102 -5.79 -0.25 -8.64
N PHE A 103 -6.05 -1.52 -8.37
CA PHE A 103 -5.99 -2.12 -7.04
C PHE A 103 -4.57 -2.60 -6.75
N TRP A 104 -4.24 -2.76 -5.48
CA TRP A 104 -2.90 -3.20 -5.09
C TRP A 104 -2.87 -3.86 -3.72
N SER A 105 -1.91 -4.77 -3.52
CA SER A 105 -1.66 -5.40 -2.23
C SER A 105 -0.17 -5.60 -2.03
N LYS A 106 0.36 -5.04 -0.94
CA LYS A 106 1.79 -5.11 -0.56
C LYS A 106 2.75 -4.51 -1.61
N THR A 107 2.27 -3.57 -2.43
CA THR A 107 3.00 -2.93 -3.54
C THR A 107 2.91 -1.39 -3.54
N ARG A 108 2.56 -0.77 -2.40
CA ARG A 108 2.27 0.69 -2.25
C ARG A 108 3.25 1.62 -2.95
N VAL A 109 4.55 1.44 -2.74
CA VAL A 109 5.56 2.35 -3.32
C VAL A 109 5.57 2.25 -4.85
N LEU A 110 5.50 1.02 -5.37
CA LEU A 110 5.52 0.76 -6.80
C LEU A 110 4.22 1.19 -7.48
N VAL A 111 3.06 0.94 -6.88
CA VAL A 111 1.76 1.28 -7.48
C VAL A 111 1.59 2.79 -7.65
N HIS A 112 2.01 3.60 -6.67
CA HIS A 112 1.93 5.06 -6.79
C HIS A 112 2.88 5.59 -7.87
N SER A 113 4.08 5.00 -7.98
CA SER A 113 5.02 5.33 -9.06
C SER A 113 4.45 4.94 -10.44
N TYR A 114 3.81 3.77 -10.51
CA TYR A 114 3.16 3.28 -11.72
C TYR A 114 2.00 4.18 -12.15
N ALA A 115 1.09 4.54 -11.24
CA ALA A 115 -0.02 5.45 -11.53
C ALA A 115 0.45 6.85 -11.95
N ALA A 116 1.50 7.38 -11.30
CA ALA A 116 2.05 8.70 -11.64
C ALA A 116 2.64 8.76 -13.06
N VAL A 117 3.30 7.68 -13.50
CA VAL A 117 3.86 7.56 -14.86
C VAL A 117 2.76 7.26 -15.87
N PHE A 118 1.90 6.30 -15.57
CA PHE A 118 0.77 5.89 -16.39
C PHE A 118 -0.51 6.57 -15.91
N ARG A 119 -0.60 7.88 -16.15
CA ARG A 119 -1.66 8.81 -15.68
C ARG A 119 -3.12 8.43 -16.00
N HIS A 120 -3.35 7.31 -16.67
CA HIS A 120 -4.67 6.73 -16.90
C HIS A 120 -5.09 5.77 -15.78
N PHE A 121 -4.17 5.28 -14.95
CA PHE A 121 -4.51 4.46 -13.78
C PHE A 121 -4.77 5.32 -12.56
N TRP A 122 -5.78 4.93 -11.78
CA TRP A 122 -6.14 5.55 -10.52
C TRP A 122 -6.24 4.50 -9.43
N THR A 123 -5.57 4.76 -8.32
CA THR A 123 -5.71 3.96 -7.11
C THR A 123 -6.78 4.54 -6.20
N LEU A 124 -7.08 3.84 -5.10
CA LEU A 124 -7.97 4.38 -4.07
C LEU A 124 -7.47 5.73 -3.56
N GLU A 125 -6.15 5.89 -3.43
CA GLU A 125 -5.48 7.12 -2.96
C GLU A 125 -5.66 8.32 -3.89
N ASP A 126 -6.09 8.11 -5.15
CA ASP A 126 -6.38 9.18 -6.11
C ASP A 126 -7.84 9.69 -6.02
N THR A 127 -8.72 8.96 -5.32
CA THR A 127 -10.09 9.44 -4.98
C THR A 127 -10.01 10.60 -3.98
N LEU A 128 -11.06 11.40 -3.83
CA LEU A 128 -11.10 12.47 -2.82
C LEU A 128 -10.81 11.92 -1.43
N VAL A 129 -11.53 10.88 -0.99
CA VAL A 129 -11.32 10.29 0.35
C VAL A 129 -9.90 9.74 0.51
N GLY A 130 -9.39 9.05 -0.52
CA GLY A 130 -8.02 8.56 -0.52
C GLY A 130 -7.04 9.72 -0.38
N TYR A 131 -7.15 10.74 -1.22
CA TYR A 131 -6.26 11.89 -1.26
C TYR A 131 -6.23 12.66 0.07
N LEU A 132 -7.40 12.88 0.69
CA LEU A 132 -7.53 13.56 1.98
C LEU A 132 -6.77 12.81 3.08
N PHE A 133 -6.99 11.50 3.20
CA PHE A 133 -6.57 10.72 4.37
C PHE A 133 -5.30 9.87 4.15
N ASN A 134 -4.73 9.88 2.95
CA ASN A 134 -3.54 9.10 2.63
C ASN A 134 -2.37 9.39 3.59
N ASP A 135 -1.74 8.35 4.12
CA ASP A 135 -0.64 8.42 5.11
C ASP A 135 -0.96 9.12 6.43
N LEU A 136 -2.23 9.45 6.72
CA LEU A 136 -2.63 10.02 8.01
C LEU A 136 -3.02 8.92 8.99
N VAL A 137 -2.82 9.21 10.28
CA VAL A 137 -3.21 8.37 11.41
C VAL A 137 -4.08 9.21 12.35
N TRP A 138 -5.14 8.63 12.90
CA TRP A 138 -6.03 9.31 13.83
C TRP A 138 -6.73 8.33 14.76
N CYS A 139 -7.10 8.84 15.92
CA CYS A 139 -7.93 8.16 16.90
C CYS A 139 -8.51 9.18 17.92
N GLY A 140 -9.61 8.82 18.56
CA GLY A 140 -10.25 9.64 19.60
C GLY A 140 -9.75 9.30 21.01
N GLN A 141 -9.83 10.25 21.93
CA GLN A 141 -9.57 10.00 23.34
C GLN A 141 -10.71 9.16 23.96
N GLU A 142 -10.40 8.45 25.05
CA GLU A 142 -11.40 7.62 25.76
C GLU A 142 -12.36 8.44 26.63
N GLU A 143 -11.87 9.53 27.24
CA GLU A 143 -12.62 10.32 28.23
C GLU A 143 -13.15 11.65 27.67
N ASP A 144 -12.44 12.23 26.71
CA ASP A 144 -12.72 13.56 26.14
C ASP A 144 -13.11 13.44 24.67
N SER A 145 -13.97 14.35 24.20
CA SER A 145 -14.37 14.43 22.79
C SER A 145 -13.34 15.17 21.94
N ASP A 146 -12.11 14.69 21.93
CA ASP A 146 -11.00 15.22 21.13
C ASP A 146 -10.13 14.06 20.56
N PHE A 147 -9.21 14.41 19.66
CA PHE A 147 -8.23 13.47 19.12
C PHE A 147 -7.14 13.16 20.16
N ASP A 148 -6.70 11.90 20.20
CA ASP A 148 -5.51 11.54 20.98
C ASP A 148 -4.26 11.76 20.13
N PHE A 149 -3.51 12.83 20.41
CA PHE A 149 -2.24 13.15 19.75
C PHE A 149 -1.03 12.45 20.38
N ASN A 150 -1.19 11.81 21.54
CA ASN A 150 -0.11 11.14 22.23
C ASN A 150 0.02 9.69 21.78
N VAL A 151 -1.10 8.96 21.73
CA VAL A 151 -1.11 7.51 21.51
C VAL A 151 -2.35 7.06 20.75
N CYS A 152 -2.17 6.32 19.65
CA CYS A 152 -3.26 5.61 18.99
C CYS A 152 -3.02 4.10 19.06
N PRO A 153 -4.05 3.27 19.27
CA PRO A 153 -3.86 1.83 19.21
C PRO A 153 -3.33 1.41 17.83
N ALA A 154 -2.54 0.35 17.76
CA ALA A 154 -2.18 -0.23 16.47
C ALA A 154 -3.46 -0.68 15.73
N TRP A 155 -3.48 -0.54 14.41
CA TRP A 155 -4.64 -0.92 13.58
C TRP A 155 -5.06 -2.39 13.74
N SER A 156 -4.13 -3.28 14.11
CA SER A 156 -4.39 -4.70 14.34
C SER A 156 -4.98 -5.00 15.72
N THR A 157 -5.02 -4.03 16.63
CA THR A 157 -5.48 -4.22 18.02
C THR A 157 -6.98 -4.50 18.08
N CYS A 158 -7.76 -3.89 17.20
CA CYS A 158 -9.22 -4.04 17.17
C CYS A 158 -9.78 -3.93 15.75
N ARG A 159 -10.91 -4.60 15.51
CA ARG A 159 -11.56 -4.65 14.19
C ARG A 159 -12.23 -3.35 13.80
N THR A 160 -12.61 -2.55 14.79
CA THR A 160 -13.34 -1.28 14.69
C THR A 160 -12.43 -0.09 15.00
N HIS A 161 -11.18 -0.18 14.53
CA HIS A 161 -10.22 0.90 14.60
C HIS A 161 -10.60 2.02 13.61
N PRO A 162 -10.58 3.31 13.99
CA PRO A 162 -11.06 4.43 13.17
C PRO A 162 -10.42 4.48 11.78
N VAL A 163 -9.10 4.38 11.68
CA VAL A 163 -8.38 4.34 10.40
C VAL A 163 -8.81 3.13 9.56
N TYR A 164 -8.85 1.93 10.14
CA TYR A 164 -9.21 0.71 9.42
C TYR A 164 -10.66 0.77 8.90
N SER A 165 -11.59 1.26 9.70
CA SER A 165 -12.99 1.40 9.32
C SER A 165 -13.20 2.41 8.19
N LEU A 166 -12.48 3.53 8.18
CA LEU A 166 -12.51 4.47 7.05
C LEU A 166 -11.99 3.81 5.78
N TRP A 167 -10.82 3.17 5.83
CA TRP A 167 -10.24 2.49 4.66
C TRP A 167 -11.10 1.33 4.18
N LYS A 168 -11.76 0.60 5.09
CA LYS A 168 -12.70 -0.46 4.72
C LYS A 168 -13.89 0.09 3.93
N ARG A 169 -14.51 1.18 4.39
CA ARG A 169 -15.59 1.85 3.64
C ARG A 169 -15.09 2.42 2.30
N ALA A 170 -13.93 3.08 2.29
CA ALA A 170 -13.34 3.65 1.09
C ALA A 170 -13.03 2.58 0.03
N SER A 171 -12.44 1.46 0.46
CA SER A 171 -12.10 0.32 -0.39
C SER A 171 -13.35 -0.34 -0.98
N GLN A 172 -14.40 -0.50 -0.17
CA GLN A 172 -15.70 -0.98 -0.64
C GLN A 172 -16.27 -0.05 -1.73
N ASN A 173 -16.37 1.26 -1.45
CA ASN A 173 -16.92 2.22 -2.41
C ASN A 173 -16.12 2.25 -3.73
N PHE A 174 -14.79 2.18 -3.65
CA PHE A 174 -13.92 2.16 -4.83
C PHE A 174 -14.12 0.91 -5.69
N ALA A 175 -14.27 -0.26 -5.05
CA ALA A 175 -14.58 -1.51 -5.75
C ALA A 175 -16.00 -1.55 -6.34
N GLU A 176 -17.00 -1.04 -5.63
CA GLU A 176 -18.39 -0.95 -6.13
C GLU A 176 -18.50 -0.03 -7.36
N MET A 177 -17.67 1.02 -7.39
CA MET A 177 -17.59 1.97 -8.49
C MET A 177 -16.87 1.42 -9.73
N ALA A 178 -15.97 0.45 -9.55
CA ALA A 178 -15.09 -0.06 -10.59
C ALA A 178 -15.87 -0.65 -11.80
N CYS A 179 -15.37 -0.35 -13.00
CA CYS A 179 -15.97 -0.81 -14.25
C CYS A 179 -14.95 -0.91 -15.38
N GLY A 180 -15.30 -1.68 -16.41
CA GLY A 180 -14.43 -1.98 -17.54
C GLY A 180 -13.28 -2.91 -17.13
N ASN A 181 -12.09 -2.64 -17.65
CA ASN A 181 -10.88 -3.39 -17.36
C ASN A 181 -10.20 -2.83 -16.12
N ILE A 182 -10.10 -3.63 -15.07
CA ILE A 182 -9.38 -3.24 -13.86
C ILE A 182 -7.99 -3.90 -13.85
N THR A 183 -7.07 -3.34 -13.08
CA THR A 183 -5.76 -3.93 -12.84
C THR A 183 -5.55 -4.13 -11.35
N VAL A 184 -4.93 -5.24 -10.96
CA VAL A 184 -4.45 -5.47 -9.59
C VAL A 184 -2.95 -5.75 -9.59
N LEU A 185 -2.22 -5.02 -8.76
CA LEU A 185 -0.77 -5.17 -8.60
C LEU A 185 -0.44 -5.92 -7.30
N LEU A 186 0.15 -7.12 -7.43
CA LEU A 186 0.49 -8.01 -6.31
C LEU A 186 2.00 -8.22 -6.20
N ASN A 187 2.48 -8.41 -4.98
CA ASN A 187 3.90 -8.63 -4.69
C ASN A 187 4.23 -10.14 -4.70
N GLY A 188 4.88 -10.61 -5.76
CA GLY A 188 5.36 -11.99 -5.90
C GLY A 188 6.65 -12.30 -5.14
N SER A 189 7.30 -11.30 -4.53
CA SER A 189 8.50 -11.51 -3.70
C SER A 189 8.21 -11.80 -2.23
N VAL A 190 6.94 -12.02 -1.89
CA VAL A 190 6.50 -12.36 -0.54
C VAL A 190 5.56 -13.57 -0.58
N VAL A 191 5.50 -14.32 0.52
CA VAL A 191 4.46 -15.34 0.70
C VAL A 191 3.08 -14.69 0.83
N ASN A 192 2.05 -15.38 0.35
CA ASN A 192 0.68 -14.92 0.29
C ASN A 192 0.58 -13.56 -0.45
N ALA A 193 1.05 -13.49 -1.69
CA ALA A 193 0.95 -12.30 -2.53
C ALA A 193 -0.52 -11.82 -2.61
N PHE A 194 -1.43 -12.78 -2.78
CA PHE A 194 -2.85 -12.66 -2.47
C PHE A 194 -3.14 -13.19 -1.06
N ASN A 195 -4.05 -12.54 -0.36
CA ASN A 195 -4.55 -13.02 0.93
C ASN A 195 -6.04 -12.69 1.03
N LYS A 196 -6.89 -13.70 1.14
CA LYS A 196 -8.34 -13.52 1.28
C LYS A 196 -8.78 -12.66 2.47
N LYS A 197 -7.92 -12.46 3.46
CA LYS A 197 -8.17 -11.61 4.64
C LYS A 197 -7.61 -10.19 4.51
N SER A 198 -6.92 -9.86 3.42
CA SER A 198 -6.45 -8.49 3.19
C SER A 198 -7.60 -7.56 2.78
N MET A 199 -7.37 -6.25 2.75
CA MET A 199 -8.34 -5.28 2.24
C MET A 199 -8.78 -5.63 0.81
N PHE A 200 -7.81 -5.90 -0.07
CA PHE A 200 -8.10 -6.37 -1.42
C PHE A 200 -8.91 -7.67 -1.43
N GLY A 201 -8.49 -8.68 -0.67
CA GLY A 201 -9.13 -10.00 -0.72
C GLY A 201 -10.52 -10.07 -0.09
N SER A 202 -10.75 -9.37 1.02
CA SER A 202 -11.99 -9.49 1.81
C SER A 202 -13.00 -8.37 1.58
N ILE A 203 -12.57 -7.22 1.04
CA ILE A 203 -13.43 -6.05 0.87
C ILE A 203 -13.54 -5.70 -0.60
N GLU A 204 -12.42 -5.37 -1.24
CA GLU A 204 -12.43 -4.87 -2.61
C GLU A 204 -12.91 -5.95 -3.57
N LEU A 205 -12.28 -7.12 -3.55
CA LEU A 205 -12.64 -8.25 -4.40
C LEU A 205 -14.11 -8.62 -4.22
N ASP A 206 -14.60 -8.74 -2.99
CA ASP A 206 -16.00 -9.06 -2.66
C ASP A 206 -17.00 -8.00 -3.13
N SER A 207 -16.57 -6.75 -3.22
CA SER A 207 -17.41 -5.63 -3.66
C SER A 207 -17.40 -5.40 -5.18
N LEU A 208 -16.50 -6.06 -5.93
CA LEU A 208 -16.49 -5.97 -7.39
C LEU A 208 -17.76 -6.57 -8.01
N ASN A 209 -18.32 -5.84 -8.98
CA ASN A 209 -19.51 -6.26 -9.72
C ASN A 209 -19.11 -6.91 -11.07
N PRO A 210 -19.35 -8.23 -11.27
CA PRO A 210 -19.00 -8.94 -12.51
C PRO A 210 -19.80 -8.49 -13.74
N GLN A 211 -20.90 -7.74 -13.56
CA GLN A 211 -21.65 -7.15 -14.68
C GLN A 211 -21.06 -5.80 -15.14
N ARG A 212 -20.23 -5.16 -14.32
CA ARG A 212 -19.60 -3.86 -14.65
C ARG A 212 -18.13 -4.00 -14.99
N VAL A 213 -17.44 -4.97 -14.37
CA VAL A 213 -16.04 -5.27 -14.63
C VAL A 213 -15.95 -6.30 -15.75
N ASN A 214 -15.42 -5.88 -16.88
CA ASN A 214 -15.23 -6.73 -18.05
C ASN A 214 -14.07 -7.71 -17.83
N TYR A 215 -12.98 -7.22 -17.22
CA TYR A 215 -11.73 -7.96 -17.17
C TYR A 215 -10.87 -7.57 -15.94
N VAL A 216 -10.25 -8.55 -15.30
CA VAL A 216 -9.31 -8.36 -14.18
C VAL A 216 -7.88 -8.67 -14.62
N ASN A 217 -7.05 -7.65 -14.79
CA ASN A 217 -5.64 -7.80 -15.15
C ASN A 217 -4.79 -7.96 -13.89
N ILE A 218 -4.33 -9.18 -13.61
CA ILE A 218 -3.44 -9.47 -12.48
C ILE A 218 -2.00 -9.23 -12.94
N LYS A 219 -1.29 -8.35 -12.25
CA LYS A 219 0.15 -8.14 -12.44
C LYS A 219 0.88 -8.59 -11.19
N VAL A 220 1.65 -9.67 -11.29
CA VAL A 220 2.47 -10.18 -10.19
C VAL A 220 3.89 -9.68 -10.40
N VAL A 221 4.33 -8.80 -9.51
CA VAL A 221 5.64 -8.16 -9.60
C VAL A 221 6.57 -8.74 -8.55
N THR A 222 7.78 -9.06 -8.99
CA THR A 222 8.88 -9.48 -8.12
C THR A 222 9.89 -8.35 -8.04
N ASN A 223 10.44 -8.14 -6.85
CA ASN A 223 11.48 -7.13 -6.66
C ASN A 223 12.78 -7.60 -7.35
N PRO A 224 13.53 -6.73 -8.04
CA PRO A 224 14.77 -7.10 -8.72
C PRO A 224 15.80 -7.81 -7.83
N GLU A 225 15.85 -7.45 -6.55
CA GLU A 225 16.72 -8.05 -5.52
C GLU A 225 15.99 -9.09 -4.64
N GLY A 226 14.68 -9.23 -4.81
CA GLY A 226 13.85 -10.09 -3.99
C GLY A 226 13.78 -11.52 -4.50
N PRO A 227 13.41 -12.48 -3.65
CA PRO A 227 13.11 -13.83 -4.10
C PRO A 227 11.89 -13.83 -5.02
N HIS A 228 11.82 -14.78 -5.95
CA HIS A 228 10.62 -15.05 -6.74
C HIS A 228 9.78 -16.13 -6.03
N ILE A 229 8.90 -15.71 -5.12
CA ILE A 229 8.15 -16.63 -4.24
C ILE A 229 6.83 -17.05 -4.88
N GLU A 230 6.07 -16.10 -5.40
CA GLU A 230 4.78 -16.35 -6.04
C GLU A 230 4.74 -15.79 -7.45
N SER A 231 3.94 -16.42 -8.31
CA SER A 231 3.80 -16.11 -9.73
C SER A 231 2.40 -16.45 -10.21
N CYS A 232 2.06 -16.12 -11.45
CA CYS A 232 0.78 -16.47 -12.06
C CYS A 232 0.46 -17.96 -12.08
N SER A 233 1.48 -18.82 -11.96
CA SER A 233 1.34 -20.28 -11.99
C SER A 233 1.51 -20.94 -10.61
N GLN A 234 1.72 -20.18 -9.52
CA GLN A 234 2.00 -20.78 -8.22
C GLN A 234 1.55 -19.94 -7.01
N GLY A 235 1.40 -20.60 -5.86
CA GLY A 235 1.10 -19.94 -4.59
C GLY A 235 -0.32 -19.41 -4.49
N SER A 236 -0.50 -18.33 -3.71
CA SER A 236 -1.82 -17.76 -3.44
C SER A 236 -2.47 -17.10 -4.66
N ILE A 237 -1.72 -16.82 -5.72
CA ILE A 237 -2.25 -16.28 -6.99
C ILE A 237 -3.23 -17.27 -7.65
N LEU A 238 -2.98 -18.58 -7.52
CA LEU A 238 -3.91 -19.59 -8.01
C LEU A 238 -5.25 -19.58 -7.25
N GLU A 239 -5.23 -19.27 -5.96
CA GLU A 239 -6.46 -19.09 -5.15
C GLU A 239 -7.25 -17.87 -5.65
N LEU A 240 -6.58 -16.74 -5.92
CA LEU A 240 -7.22 -15.57 -6.52
C LEU A 240 -7.87 -15.90 -7.87
N ILE A 241 -7.15 -16.60 -8.75
CA ILE A 241 -7.66 -17.02 -10.05
C ILE A 241 -8.92 -17.89 -9.90
N GLN A 242 -8.91 -18.84 -8.96
CA GLN A 242 -10.09 -19.67 -8.68
C GLN A 242 -11.28 -18.84 -8.19
N ILE A 243 -11.05 -17.85 -7.32
CA ILE A 243 -12.10 -16.94 -6.85
C ILE A 243 -12.70 -16.15 -8.03
N LEU A 244 -11.85 -15.56 -8.88
CA LEU A 244 -12.28 -14.80 -10.05
C LEU A 244 -13.12 -15.66 -11.01
N LEU A 245 -12.65 -16.88 -11.32
CA LEU A 245 -13.38 -17.84 -12.15
C LEU A 245 -14.74 -18.19 -11.55
N SER A 246 -14.79 -18.51 -10.25
CA SER A 246 -16.03 -18.91 -9.57
C SER A 246 -17.08 -17.80 -9.53
N ARG A 247 -16.63 -16.54 -9.58
CA ARG A 247 -17.48 -15.34 -9.58
C ARG A 247 -17.78 -14.80 -10.97
N GLY A 248 -17.34 -15.49 -12.02
CA GLY A 248 -17.65 -15.17 -13.41
C GLY A 248 -16.83 -14.02 -14.01
N PHE A 249 -15.70 -13.65 -13.40
CA PHE A 249 -14.81 -12.65 -13.98
C PHE A 249 -13.91 -13.26 -15.06
N GLN A 250 -13.71 -12.51 -16.13
CA GLN A 250 -12.60 -12.76 -17.05
C GLN A 250 -11.31 -12.17 -16.45
N TRP A 251 -10.17 -12.82 -16.67
CA TRP A 251 -8.92 -12.42 -16.04
C TRP A 251 -7.70 -12.76 -16.92
N THR A 252 -6.62 -12.02 -16.70
CA THR A 252 -5.27 -12.32 -17.20
C THR A 252 -4.33 -12.29 -16.01
N CYS A 253 -3.22 -12.99 -16.13
CA CYS A 253 -2.14 -12.86 -15.17
C CYS A 253 -0.82 -12.69 -15.93
N THR A 254 -0.05 -11.68 -15.54
CA THR A 254 1.26 -11.39 -16.11
C THR A 254 2.28 -11.33 -14.99
N ASP A 255 3.26 -12.24 -15.07
CA ASP A 255 4.50 -12.13 -14.32
C ASP A 255 5.43 -11.15 -15.04
N SER A 256 6.15 -10.33 -14.29
CA SER A 256 7.28 -9.53 -14.83
C SER A 256 6.90 -8.61 -15.99
N ASP A 257 5.82 -7.84 -15.83
CA ASP A 257 5.42 -6.79 -16.79
C ASP A 257 6.58 -5.81 -17.05
N LEU A 258 6.94 -5.64 -18.33
CA LEU A 258 8.11 -4.87 -18.75
C LEU A 258 8.11 -3.43 -18.22
N ALA A 259 6.96 -2.74 -18.21
CA ALA A 259 6.90 -1.37 -17.73
C ALA A 259 7.17 -1.29 -16.22
N LEU A 260 6.66 -2.26 -15.45
CA LEU A 260 6.91 -2.35 -14.01
C LEU A 260 8.36 -2.71 -13.70
N VAL A 261 8.97 -3.62 -14.47
CA VAL A 261 10.41 -3.93 -14.30
C VAL A 261 11.26 -2.70 -14.62
N ILE A 262 10.96 -1.97 -15.71
CA ILE A 262 11.65 -0.72 -16.04
C ILE A 262 11.55 0.28 -14.88
N LEU A 263 10.35 0.47 -14.32
CA LEU A 263 10.16 1.38 -13.18
C LEU A 263 10.98 0.98 -11.95
N GLN A 264 11.06 -0.31 -11.64
CA GLN A 264 11.87 -0.81 -10.53
C GLN A 264 13.37 -0.61 -10.77
N CYS A 265 13.80 -0.60 -12.03
CA CYS A 265 15.21 -0.45 -12.41
C CYS A 265 15.68 1.01 -12.54
N VAL A 266 14.78 2.02 -12.47
CA VAL A 266 15.15 3.43 -12.68
C VAL A 266 16.23 3.91 -11.70
N GLN A 267 16.24 3.38 -10.48
CA GLN A 267 17.21 3.77 -9.44
C GLN A 267 18.59 3.12 -9.64
N ASP A 268 18.65 1.92 -10.23
CA ASP A 268 19.90 1.22 -10.54
C ASP A 268 19.76 0.36 -11.80
N LEU A 269 20.10 0.95 -12.95
CA LEU A 269 20.10 0.27 -14.25
C LEU A 269 21.22 -0.77 -14.38
N ASN A 270 22.25 -0.69 -13.54
CA ASN A 270 23.39 -1.61 -13.58
C ASN A 270 23.16 -2.86 -12.74
N HIS A 271 22.07 -2.92 -11.97
CA HIS A 271 21.72 -4.10 -11.21
C HIS A 271 21.57 -5.33 -12.14
N PRO A 272 22.11 -6.52 -11.81
CA PRO A 272 22.10 -7.69 -12.69
C PRO A 272 20.71 -8.06 -13.24
N SER A 273 19.68 -7.99 -12.39
CA SER A 273 18.28 -8.25 -12.77
C SER A 273 17.71 -7.21 -13.76
N CYS A 274 18.33 -6.04 -13.86
CA CYS A 274 17.96 -4.93 -14.76
C CYS A 274 18.82 -4.90 -16.03
N GLN A 275 20.00 -5.53 -16.04
CA GLN A 275 20.90 -5.55 -17.20
C GLN A 275 20.29 -6.23 -18.44
N MET A 276 19.40 -7.22 -18.25
CA MET A 276 18.68 -7.84 -19.39
C MET A 276 17.80 -6.82 -20.15
N LEU A 277 17.26 -5.81 -19.45
CA LEU A 277 16.50 -4.74 -20.08
C LEU A 277 17.39 -3.77 -20.86
N ALA A 278 18.53 -3.40 -20.28
CA ALA A 278 19.51 -2.52 -20.93
C ALA A 278 20.03 -3.13 -22.24
N ASN A 279 20.33 -4.43 -22.24
CA ASN A 279 20.85 -5.14 -23.41
C ASN A 279 19.81 -5.23 -24.54
N ASN A 280 18.54 -5.48 -24.22
CA ASN A 280 17.45 -5.52 -25.22
C ASN A 280 17.12 -4.13 -25.80
N MET A 281 17.19 -3.07 -25.00
CA MET A 281 16.99 -1.69 -25.47
C MET A 281 18.15 -1.21 -26.35
N LEU A 282 19.38 -1.62 -26.07
CA LEU A 282 20.55 -1.30 -26.89
C LEU A 282 20.51 -2.03 -28.25
N GLN A 283 20.13 -3.31 -28.27
CA GLN A 283 19.99 -4.07 -29.52
C GLN A 283 18.90 -3.51 -30.45
N GLN A 284 17.77 -3.04 -29.91
CA GLN A 284 16.72 -2.38 -30.71
C GLN A 284 17.17 -1.06 -31.34
N LYS A 285 18.11 -0.34 -30.71
CA LYS A 285 18.66 0.92 -31.22
C LYS A 285 19.59 0.69 -32.42
N ASP A 286 20.33 -0.42 -32.42
CA ASP A 286 21.18 -0.82 -33.54
C ASP A 286 20.38 -1.32 -34.75
N LEU A 287 19.23 -1.99 -34.52
CA LEU A 287 18.32 -2.47 -35.57
C LEU A 287 17.48 -1.36 -36.23
N THR A 288 17.31 -0.22 -35.58
CA THR A 288 16.56 0.94 -36.12
C THR A 288 17.45 2.00 -36.75
N SER A 289 18.78 1.82 -36.69
CA SER A 289 19.79 2.71 -37.27
C SER A 289 20.43 2.15 -38.55
N THR A 290 19.84 1.10 -39.15
CA THR A 290 20.19 0.55 -40.47
C THR A 290 19.03 0.72 -41.46
#